data_AF-A0A3D9B6H3-F1
#
_entry.id   AF-A0A3D9B6H3-F1
#
_cell.length_a   1.000
_cell.length_b   1.000
_cell.length_c   1.000
_cell.angle_alpha   90.00
_cell.angle_beta   90.00
_cell.angle_gamma   90.00
#
_symmetry.space_group_name_H-M   'P 1'
#
loop_
_entity.id
_entity.type
_entity.pdbx_description
1 polymer ?
#
loop_
_entity_poly.entity_id
_entity_poly.type
_entity_poly.pdbx_seq_one_letter_code
_entity_poly.pdbx_strand_id
1 'polypeptide(L)'
;MNTIDTKKKSTSLRLNSNLYSHIEKLAKQENRSLNNFIETTLFDALDYREPNEVTKSGIEESRKERASLKRYTSTEELFADLDNEL
;
A
#
# COMPACT_ATOMS: atom_id res chain seq x y z
N MET A 1 -6.48 -16.70 4.09
CA MET A 1 -5.71 -15.59 3.48
C MET A 1 -6.74 -14.65 2.85
N ASN A 2 -6.96 -13.45 3.41
CA ASN A 2 -7.91 -12.48 2.83
C ASN A 2 -7.25 -11.85 1.60
N THR A 3 -7.47 -12.44 0.42
CA THR A 3 -7.11 -11.80 -0.84
C THR A 3 -8.13 -10.70 -1.10
N ILE A 4 -7.75 -9.45 -0.81
CA ILE A 4 -8.47 -8.28 -1.31
C ILE A 4 -8.59 -8.48 -2.82
N ASP A 5 -9.82 -8.61 -3.32
CA ASP A 5 -10.12 -8.71 -4.75
C ASP A 5 -9.66 -7.42 -5.44
N THR A 6 -8.37 -7.32 -5.78
CA THR A 6 -7.85 -6.24 -6.62
C THR A 6 -8.34 -6.50 -8.03
N LYS A 7 -9.51 -5.94 -8.37
CA LYS A 7 -10.08 -6.03 -9.72
C LYS A 7 -9.15 -5.36 -10.73
N LYS A 8 -8.21 -6.12 -11.28
CA LYS A 8 -7.31 -5.65 -12.35
C LYS A 8 -8.08 -5.55 -13.65
N LYS A 9 -8.02 -4.38 -14.29
CA LYS A 9 -8.54 -4.20 -15.65
C LYS A 9 -7.44 -4.50 -16.66
N SER A 10 -7.72 -5.40 -17.61
CA SER A 10 -6.83 -5.61 -18.74
C SER A 10 -6.79 -4.34 -19.59
N THR A 11 -5.58 -3.86 -19.92
CA THR A 11 -5.36 -2.67 -20.74
C THR A 11 -4.24 -2.95 -21.72
N SER A 12 -4.45 -2.54 -22.97
CA SER A 12 -3.39 -2.54 -23.99
C SER A 12 -2.73 -1.17 -24.02
N LEU A 13 -1.45 -1.12 -23.65
CA LEU A 13 -0.64 0.10 -23.66
C LEU A 13 0.42 -0.03 -24.74
N ARG A 14 0.48 0.95 -25.65
CA ARG A 14 1.55 1.03 -26.65
C ARG A 14 2.71 1.83 -26.08
N LEU A 15 3.88 1.19 -25.99
CA LEU A 15 5.13 1.80 -25.54
C LEU A 15 6.11 1.91 -26.71
N ASN A 16 6.99 2.90 -26.66
CA ASN A 16 8.16 2.93 -27.53
C ASN A 16 9.01 1.67 -27.28
N SER A 17 9.54 1.05 -28.34
CA SER A 17 10.31 -0.21 -28.25
C SER A 17 11.50 -0.11 -27.27
N ASN A 18 12.24 1.00 -27.32
CA ASN A 18 13.40 1.21 -26.44
C ASN A 18 12.97 1.36 -24.98
N LEU A 19 11.84 2.03 -24.74
CA LEU A 19 11.26 2.17 -23.41
C LEU A 19 10.81 0.81 -22.87
N TYR A 20 10.13 0.01 -23.70
CA TYR A 20 9.71 -1.34 -23.32
C TYR A 20 10.91 -2.20 -22.86
N SER A 21 11.98 -2.24 -23.67
CA SER A 21 13.20 -3.00 -23.32
C SER A 21 13.88 -2.49 -22.05
N HIS A 22 13.85 -1.17 -21.81
CA HIS A 22 14.40 -0.59 -20.60
C HIS A 22 13.59 -1.01 -19.35
N ILE A 23 12.27 -0.91 -19.40
CA ILE A 23 11.37 -1.32 -18.31
C ILE A 23 11.52 -2.82 -18.03
N GLU A 24 11.62 -3.66 -19.07
CA GLU A 24 11.81 -5.10 -18.90
C GLU A 24 13.12 -5.44 -18.15
N LYS A 25 14.21 -4.71 -18.45
CA LYS A 25 15.48 -4.87 -17.74
C LYS A 25 15.34 -4.52 -16.26
N LEU A 26 14.68 -3.41 -15.94
CA LEU A 26 14.45 -2.97 -14.55
C LEU A 26 13.57 -3.97 -13.80
N ALA A 27 12.48 -4.43 -14.42
CA ALA A 27 11.59 -5.42 -13.82
C ALA A 27 12.33 -6.73 -13.47
N LYS A 28 13.22 -7.20 -14.36
CA LYS A 28 14.09 -8.35 -14.11
C LYS A 28 15.08 -8.11 -12.97
N GLN A 29 15.67 -6.93 -12.87
CA GLN A 29 16.59 -6.58 -11.77
C GLN A 29 15.91 -6.61 -10.40
N GLU A 30 14.62 -6.25 -10.34
CA GLU A 30 13.84 -6.31 -9.10
C GLU A 30 13.18 -7.68 -8.84
N ASN A 31 13.35 -8.67 -9.73
CA ASN A 31 12.65 -9.97 -9.69
C ASN A 31 11.12 -9.84 -9.74
N ARG A 32 10.62 -8.94 -10.59
CA ARG A 32 9.19 -8.62 -10.72
C ARG A 32 8.71 -8.84 -12.16
N SER A 33 7.42 -9.12 -12.32
CA SER A 33 6.83 -9.17 -13.66
C SER A 33 6.74 -7.76 -14.26
N LEU A 34 6.84 -7.65 -15.58
CA LEU A 34 6.75 -6.36 -16.28
C LEU A 34 5.47 -5.59 -15.89
N ASN A 35 4.33 -6.28 -15.85
CA ASN A 35 3.06 -5.68 -15.46
C ASN A 35 3.08 -5.17 -14.01
N ASN A 36 3.64 -5.95 -13.07
CA ASN A 36 3.72 -5.51 -11.68
C ASN A 36 4.65 -4.31 -11.51
N PHE A 37 5.77 -4.29 -12.25
CA PHE A 37 6.69 -3.17 -12.26
C PHE A 37 6.02 -1.90 -12.80
N ILE A 38 5.39 -1.97 -13.99
CA ILE A 38 4.64 -0.85 -14.59
C ILE A 38 3.56 -0.35 -13.64
N GLU A 39 2.79 -1.26 -13.05
CA GLU A 39 1.70 -0.93 -12.12
C GLU A 39 2.22 -0.11 -10.92
N THR A 40 3.25 -0.59 -10.22
CA THR A 40 3.78 0.18 -9.07
C THR A 40 4.46 1.47 -9.47
N THR A 41 5.18 1.49 -10.60
CA THR A 41 5.81 2.72 -11.08
C THR A 41 4.75 3.77 -11.39
N LEU A 42 3.60 3.37 -11.96
CA LEU A 42 2.48 4.29 -12.18
C LEU A 42 1.83 4.75 -10.87
N PHE A 43 1.66 3.86 -9.89
CA PHE A 43 1.18 4.23 -8.55
C PHE A 43 2.07 5.29 -7.91
N ASP A 44 3.39 5.08 -7.93
CA ASP A 44 4.36 6.00 -7.35
C ASP A 44 4.45 7.32 -8.14
N ALA A 45 4.45 7.26 -9.47
CA ALA A 45 4.56 8.46 -10.32
C ALA A 45 3.31 9.35 -10.28
N LEU A 46 2.12 8.76 -10.08
CA LEU A 46 0.86 9.49 -9.96
C LEU A 46 0.54 9.89 -8.52
N ASP A 47 1.38 9.50 -7.56
CA ASP A 47 1.12 9.59 -6.11
C ASP A 47 -0.27 9.07 -5.73
N TYR A 48 -0.74 8.03 -6.42
CA TYR A 48 -2.06 7.46 -6.21
C TYR A 48 -2.04 6.51 -5.01
N ARG A 49 -2.17 7.07 -3.81
CA ARG A 49 -2.21 6.31 -2.54
C ARG A 49 -3.58 6.44 -1.87
N GLU A 50 -4.59 5.78 -2.44
CA GLU A 50 -5.91 5.72 -1.82
C GLU A 50 -5.94 4.60 -0.76
N PRO A 51 -6.21 4.91 0.54
CA PRO A 51 -6.38 3.89 1.55
C PRO A 51 -7.53 2.95 1.18
N ASN A 52 -7.40 1.65 1.45
CA ASN A 52 -8.51 0.72 1.23
C ASN A 52 -9.66 1.00 2.22
N GLU A 53 -10.85 0.43 1.96
CA GLU A 53 -12.04 0.68 2.77
C GLU A 53 -11.85 0.32 4.26
N VAL A 54 -11.07 -0.72 4.57
CA VAL A 54 -10.76 -1.10 5.96
C VAL A 54 -9.92 0.00 6.63
N THR A 55 -8.89 0.50 5.94
CA THR A 55 -8.06 1.59 6.45
C THR A 55 -8.85 2.89 6.59
N LYS A 56 -9.71 3.22 5.62
CA LYS A 56 -10.61 4.39 5.72
C LYS A 56 -11.53 4.26 6.95
N SER A 57 -12.14 3.08 7.14
CA SER A 57 -13.02 2.82 8.29
C SER A 57 -12.27 2.97 9.62
N GLY A 58 -11.07 2.40 9.75
CA GLY A 58 -10.27 2.50 10.97
C GLY A 58 -9.82 3.94 11.27
N ILE A 59 -9.53 4.74 10.24
CA ILE A 59 -9.23 6.17 10.41
C ILE A 59 -10.46 6.92 10.95
N GLU A 60 -11.65 6.65 10.41
CA GLU A 60 -12.88 7.31 10.84
C GLU A 60 -13.29 6.89 12.27
N GLU A 61 -13.14 5.62 12.62
CA GLU A 61 -13.34 5.11 13.98
C GLU A 61 -12.39 5.79 14.96
N SER A 62 -11.07 5.78 14.66
CA SER A 62 -10.06 6.46 15.47
C SER A 62 -10.35 7.95 15.67
N ARG A 63 -10.85 8.65 14.63
CA ARG A 63 -11.25 10.06 14.73
C ARG A 63 -12.44 10.29 15.66
N LYS A 64 -13.45 9.42 15.63
CA LYS A 64 -14.62 9.49 16.51
C LYS A 64 -14.26 9.21 17.96
N GLU A 65 -13.41 8.22 18.19
CA GLU A 65 -13.02 7.76 19.52
C GLU A 65 -11.84 8.54 20.11
N ARG A 66 -11.21 9.44 19.35
CA ARG A 66 -10.00 10.20 19.74
C ARG A 66 -10.08 10.84 21.14
N ALA A 67 -11.27 11.22 21.60
CA ALA A 67 -11.47 11.79 22.92
C ALA A 67 -11.42 10.74 24.06
N SER A 68 -11.81 9.50 23.79
CA SER A 68 -11.86 8.38 24.74
C SER A 68 -10.63 7.45 24.69
N LEU A 69 -9.78 7.58 23.67
CA LEU A 69 -8.57 6.76 23.54
C LEU A 69 -7.55 7.04 24.67
N LYS A 70 -6.94 5.97 25.19
CA LYS A 70 -5.82 6.04 26.14
C LYS A 70 -4.64 6.76 25.49
N ARG A 71 -4.05 7.71 26.23
CA ARG A 71 -2.90 8.48 25.79
C ARG A 71 -1.69 8.06 26.59
N TYR A 72 -0.60 7.80 25.89
CA TYR A 72 0.66 7.40 26.49
C TYR A 72 1.61 8.59 26.52
N THR A 73 2.40 8.68 27.59
CA THR A 73 3.41 9.73 27.74
C THR A 73 4.83 9.23 27.47
N SER A 74 5.02 7.91 27.46
CA SER A 74 6.28 7.25 27.16
C SER A 74 6.06 6.07 26.22
N THR A 75 7.09 5.75 25.42
CA THR A 75 7.09 4.59 24.52
C THR A 75 7.03 3.28 25.27
N GLU A 76 7.68 3.19 26.42
CA GLU A 76 7.72 1.99 27.27
C GLU A 76 6.32 1.64 27.79
N GLU A 77 5.54 2.65 28.18
CA GLU A 77 4.15 2.48 28.64
C GLU A 77 3.25 1.93 27.52
N LEU A 78 3.42 2.44 26.30
CA LEU A 78 2.69 1.97 25.12
C LEU A 78 3.00 0.51 24.80
N PHE A 79 4.29 0.14 24.75
CA PHE A 79 4.70 -1.23 24.43
C PHE A 79 4.28 -2.23 25.51
N ALA A 80 4.36 -1.85 26.79
CA ALA A 80 3.90 -2.71 27.87
C ALA A 80 2.40 -3.03 27.77
N ASP A 81 1.56 -2.09 27.32
CA ASP A 81 0.13 -2.35 27.13
C ASP A 81 -0.13 -3.28 25.93
N LEU A 82 0.56 -3.04 24.81
CA LEU A 82 0.44 -3.85 23.60
C LEU A 82 0.86 -5.30 23.80
N ASP A 83 1.94 -5.53 24.56
CA ASP A 83 2.45 -6.87 24.85
C ASP A 83 1.53 -7.67 25.81
N ASN A 84 0.67 -6.99 26.56
CA ASN A 84 -0.31 -7.63 27.46
C ASN A 84 -1.66 -7.92 26.80
N GLU A 85 -1.95 -7.33 25.62
CA GLU A 85 -3.19 -7.55 24.87
C GLU A 85 -3.09 -8.65 23.79
N LEU A 86 -1.90 -9.20 23.55
CA LEU A 86 -1.62 -10.32 22.63
C LEU A 86 -1.62 -11.69 23.33
#